data_AF-A0A3D4ZSW1-F1
#
_entry.id   AF-A0A3D4ZSW1-F1
#
_cell.length_a   1.000
_cell.length_b   1.000
_cell.length_c   1.000
_cell.angle_alpha   90.00
_cell.angle_beta   90.00
_cell.angle_gamma   90.00
#
_symmetry.space_group_name_H-M   'P 1'
#
loop_
_entity.id
_entity.type
_entity.pdbx_description
1 polymer ?
#
loop_
_entity_poly.entity_id
_entity_poly.type
_entity_poly.pdbx_seq_one_letter_code
_entity_poly.pdbx_strand_id
1 'polypeptide(L)'
;MVALISLCVSATTLAEDNPAGTVPFDHWSYDAIETLCNAGVIIGYPDGSFRGNRGLTRYEFAMAVSRLLDRWPQLTQPGRPG
;
A
#
# COMPACT_ATOMS: atom_id res chain seq x y z
N MET A 1 1.33 2.21 46.76
CA MET A 1 2.79 1.98 46.77
C MET A 1 3.12 1.05 45.61
N VAL A 2 3.75 1.59 44.55
CA VAL A 2 4.52 0.90 43.49
C VAL A 2 3.67 0.10 42.46
N ALA A 3 3.29 0.74 41.36
CA ALA A 3 3.92 0.68 40.03
C ALA A 3 3.22 -0.36 39.13
N LEU A 4 2.34 0.07 38.23
CA LEU A 4 2.72 0.51 36.89
C LEU A 4 3.53 -0.56 36.13
N ILE A 5 2.94 -1.74 35.90
CA ILE A 5 3.38 -2.56 34.76
C ILE A 5 2.74 -1.91 33.54
N SER A 6 3.51 -0.95 33.05
CA SER A 6 3.33 -0.22 31.81
C SER A 6 2.81 -1.17 30.74
N LEU A 7 1.55 -0.94 30.35
CA LEU A 7 1.06 -1.23 29.02
C LEU A 7 2.14 -0.72 28.06
N CYS A 8 2.97 -1.63 27.55
CA CYS A 8 3.74 -1.35 26.35
C CYS A 8 2.69 -1.20 25.24
N VAL A 9 2.11 -0.01 25.15
CA VAL A 9 1.80 0.58 23.85
C VAL A 9 3.16 0.64 23.17
N SER A 10 3.56 -0.48 22.56
CA SER A 10 4.45 -0.41 21.41
C SER A 10 3.73 0.58 20.52
N ALA A 11 4.27 1.79 20.41
CA ALA A 11 3.79 2.74 19.44
C ALA A 11 3.88 2.02 18.10
N THR A 12 2.77 1.45 17.66
CA THR A 12 2.57 1.12 16.26
C THR A 12 2.65 2.48 15.62
N THR A 13 3.85 2.81 15.16
CA THR A 13 4.08 4.00 14.37
C THR A 13 2.98 4.03 13.34
N LEU A 14 2.20 5.11 13.31
CA LEU A 14 1.26 5.39 12.23
C LEU A 14 2.06 5.75 10.97
N ALA A 15 3.09 4.98 10.64
CA ALA A 15 3.51 4.81 9.28
C ALA A 15 2.36 4.02 8.67
N GLU A 16 1.54 4.70 7.86
CA GLU A 16 0.61 4.00 7.00
C GLU A 16 1.46 2.99 6.22
N ASP A 17 1.15 1.69 6.38
CA ASP A 17 1.82 0.58 5.69
C ASP A 17 1.42 0.58 4.21
N ASN A 18 1.40 1.76 3.61
CA ASN A 18 1.02 2.04 2.26
C ASN A 18 2.29 2.42 1.49
N PRO A 19 2.76 1.53 0.59
CA PRO A 19 3.96 1.76 -0.20
C PRO A 19 3.92 3.06 -1.02
N ALA A 20 2.73 3.60 -1.31
CA ALA A 20 2.57 4.87 -2.01
C ALA A 20 3.26 6.04 -1.29
N GLY A 21 3.40 6.00 0.04
CA GLY A 21 4.12 7.02 0.81
C GLY A 21 5.62 7.13 0.48
N THR A 22 6.17 6.17 -0.27
CA THR A 22 7.57 6.23 -0.77
C THR A 22 7.71 6.93 -2.11
N VAL A 23 6.60 7.31 -2.74
CA VAL A 23 6.55 8.04 -4.01
C VAL A 23 6.40 9.53 -3.70
N PRO A 24 7.19 10.43 -4.32
CA PRO A 24 6.98 11.86 -4.16
C PRO A 24 5.57 12.28 -4.58
N PHE A 25 4.92 13.15 -3.80
CA PHE A 25 3.55 13.60 -4.06
C PHE A 25 3.34 14.30 -5.41
N ASP A 26 4.40 14.90 -6.00
CA ASP A 26 4.31 15.53 -7.33
C ASP A 26 4.57 14.56 -8.50
N HIS A 27 4.91 13.31 -8.20
CA HIS A 27 5.26 12.34 -9.22
C HIS A 27 4.01 11.93 -10.01
N TRP A 28 4.11 11.90 -11.34
CA TRP A 28 2.99 11.61 -12.24
C TRP A 28 2.22 10.32 -11.95
N SER A 29 2.86 9.36 -11.26
CA SER A 29 2.27 8.07 -10.92
C SER A 29 1.71 8.00 -9.50
N TYR A 30 1.86 9.05 -8.68
CA TYR A 30 1.49 9.04 -7.26
C TYR A 30 0.03 8.60 -7.07
N ASP A 31 -0.92 9.33 -7.67
CA ASP A 31 -2.36 9.04 -7.54
C ASP A 31 -2.72 7.60 -7.97
N ALA A 32 -2.10 7.13 -9.06
CA ALA A 32 -2.33 5.79 -9.58
C ALA A 32 -1.81 4.72 -8.61
N ILE A 33 -0.63 4.92 -8.02
CA ILE A 33 -0.03 3.98 -7.07
C ILE A 33 -0.81 3.97 -5.78
N GLU A 34 -1.18 5.15 -5.26
CA GLU A 34 -2.00 5.29 -4.06
C GLU A 34 -3.33 4.56 -4.23
N THR A 35 -4.03 4.78 -5.35
CA THR A 35 -5.30 4.08 -5.65
C THR A 35 -5.11 2.56 -5.68
N LEU A 36 -4.07 2.08 -6.34
CA LEU A 36 -3.81 0.64 -6.48
C LEU A 36 -3.32 -0.01 -5.18
N CYS A 37 -2.59 0.72 -4.33
CA CYS A 37 -2.22 0.28 -2.99
C CYS A 37 -3.46 0.20 -2.09
N ASN A 38 -4.31 1.23 -2.10
CA ASN A 38 -5.56 1.27 -1.33
C ASN A 38 -6.56 0.18 -1.76
N ALA A 39 -6.48 -0.26 -3.02
CA ALA A 39 -7.24 -1.39 -3.53
C ALA A 39 -6.59 -2.77 -3.24
N GLY A 40 -5.37 -2.80 -2.70
CA GLY A 40 -4.61 -4.02 -2.43
C GLY A 40 -4.10 -4.73 -3.70
N VAL A 41 -4.02 -4.01 -4.82
CA VAL A 41 -3.45 -4.51 -6.08
C VAL A 41 -1.93 -4.46 -6.01
N ILE A 42 -1.40 -3.33 -5.53
CA ILE A 42 0.02 -3.12 -5.25
C ILE A 42 0.22 -3.25 -3.73
N ILE A 43 1.21 -4.04 -3.32
CA ILE A 43 1.51 -4.32 -1.90
C ILE A 43 2.90 -3.80 -1.50
N GLY A 44 3.74 -3.46 -2.49
CA GLY A 44 5.12 -3.04 -2.23
C GLY A 44 6.02 -4.21 -1.80
N TYR A 45 7.13 -3.86 -1.16
CA TYR A 45 8.14 -4.80 -0.68
C TYR A 45 8.08 -4.97 0.84
N PRO A 46 8.72 -6.00 1.42
CA PRO A 46 8.72 -6.21 2.87
C PRO A 46 9.31 -5.06 3.71
N ASP A 47 10.03 -4.14 3.06
CA ASP A 47 10.56 -2.92 3.66
C ASP A 47 9.59 -1.72 3.57
N GLY A 48 8.37 -1.93 3.08
CA GLY A 48 7.36 -0.89 2.91
C GLY A 48 7.53 -0.02 1.65
N SER A 49 8.48 -0.33 0.77
CA SER A 49 8.78 0.52 -0.39
C SER A 49 7.96 0.18 -1.66
N PHE A 50 7.68 1.19 -2.48
CA PHE A 50 7.24 1.07 -3.87
C PHE A 50 8.43 1.35 -4.79
N ARG A 51 9.20 0.31 -5.15
CA ARG A 51 10.43 0.43 -5.96
C ARG A 51 10.14 0.67 -7.46
N GLY A 52 9.42 1.74 -7.79
CA GLY A 52 8.90 2.00 -9.14
C GLY A 52 9.94 2.14 -10.26
N ASN A 53 11.19 2.49 -9.93
CA ASN A 53 12.28 2.60 -10.90
C ASN A 53 12.97 1.24 -11.21
N ARG A 54 12.64 0.18 -10.46
CA ARG A 54 13.13 -1.17 -10.71
C ARG A 54 12.27 -1.83 -11.79
N GLY A 55 12.93 -2.49 -12.75
CA GLY A 55 12.23 -3.36 -13.70
C GLY A 55 11.42 -4.45 -13.01
N LEU A 56 10.16 -4.60 -13.41
CA LEU A 56 9.22 -5.59 -12.91
C LEU A 56 9.47 -6.95 -13.57
N THR A 57 9.49 -8.03 -12.78
CA THR A 57 9.52 -9.38 -13.34
C THR A 57 8.14 -9.78 -13.90
N ARG A 58 8.12 -10.74 -14.82
CA ARG A 58 6.85 -11.28 -15.35
C ARG A 58 5.95 -11.87 -14.25
N TYR A 59 6.55 -12.44 -13.21
CA TYR A 59 5.83 -12.98 -12.06
C TYR A 59 5.17 -11.87 -11.24
N GLU A 60 5.91 -10.83 -10.88
CA GLU A 60 5.37 -9.70 -10.11
C GLU A 60 4.25 -9.00 -10.91
N PHE A 61 4.40 -8.87 -12.24
CA PHE A 61 3.35 -8.37 -13.12
C PHE A 61 2.10 -9.25 -13.11
N ALA A 62 2.25 -10.57 -13.32
CA ALA A 62 1.13 -11.50 -13.34
C ALA A 62 0.38 -11.51 -12.00
N MET A 63 1.09 -11.42 -10.88
CA MET A 63 0.49 -11.31 -9.54
C MET A 63 -0.31 -10.02 -9.37
N ALA A 64 0.21 -8.88 -9.83
CA ALA A 64 -0.51 -7.62 -9.80
C ALA A 64 -1.79 -7.67 -10.64
N VAL A 65 -1.72 -8.25 -11.85
CA VAL A 65 -2.89 -8.44 -12.72
C VAL A 65 -3.92 -9.39 -12.11
N SER A 66 -3.48 -10.50 -11.50
CA SER A 66 -4.38 -11.42 -10.80
C SER A 66 -5.19 -10.70 -9.72
N ARG A 67 -4.51 -9.92 -8.86
CA ARG A 67 -5.16 -9.13 -7.81
C ARG A 67 -6.08 -8.07 -8.42
N LEU A 68 -5.66 -7.41 -9.49
CA LEU A 68 -6.49 -6.41 -10.17
C LEU A 68 -7.82 -7.01 -10.62
N LEU A 69 -7.80 -8.19 -11.23
CA LEU A 69 -9.01 -8.87 -11.69
C LEU A 69 -9.91 -9.28 -10.50
N ASP A 70 -9.32 -9.78 -9.42
CA ASP A 70 -10.04 -10.11 -8.19
C ASP A 70 -10.66 -8.86 -7.53
N ARG A 71 -10.02 -7.70 -7.72
CA ARG A 71 -10.40 -6.40 -7.15
C ARG A 71 -11.20 -5.51 -8.10
N TRP A 72 -11.47 -5.97 -9.33
CA TRP A 72 -12.16 -5.21 -10.36
C TRP A 72 -13.55 -4.72 -9.90
N PRO A 73 -14.36 -5.54 -9.21
CA PRO A 73 -15.66 -5.07 -8.71
C PRO A 73 -15.55 -3.90 -7.73
N GLN A 74 -14.47 -3.80 -6.95
CA GLN A 74 -14.28 -2.78 -5.92
C GLN A 74 -13.74 -1.47 -6.50
N LEU A 75 -13.00 -1.54 -7.61
CA LEU A 75 -12.49 -0.37 -8.33
C LEU A 75 -13.54 0.29 -9.24
N THR A 76 -14.58 -0.44 -9.63
CA THR A 76 -15.63 0.04 -10.55
C THR A 76 -16.95 0.37 -9.85
N GLN A 77 -17.01 0.24 -8.52
CA GLN A 77 -18.21 0.57 -7.73
C GLN A 77 -18.44 2.09 -7.67
N PRO A 78 -19.59 2.61 -8.13
CA PRO A 78 -19.93 4.00 -7.95
C PRO A 78 -20.18 4.31 -6.48
N GLY A 79 -19.42 5.25 -5.90
CA GLY A 79 -19.65 5.77 -4.55
C GLY A 79 -18.60 5.45 -3.48
N ARG A 80 -17.40 4.99 -3.82
CA ARG A 80 -16.31 4.86 -2.85
C ARG A 80 -15.73 6.25 -2.50
N PRO A 81 -15.70 6.68 -1.22
CA PRO A 81 -14.87 7.81 -0.82
C PRO A 81 -13.39 7.38 -0.89
N GLY A 82 -12.61 8.18 -1.61
CA GLY A 82 -11.14 8.09 -1.64
C GLY A 82 -10.54 8.47 -0.31
#